data_AF-A0A3D3UMQ5-F1
#
_entry.id   AF-A0A3D3UMQ5-F1
#
_cell.length_a   1.000
_cell.length_b   1.000
_cell.length_c   1.000
_cell.angle_alpha   90.00
_cell.angle_beta   90.00
_cell.angle_gamma   90.00
#
_symmetry.space_group_name_H-M   'P 1'
#
loop_
_entity.id
_entity.type
_entity.pdbx_description
1 polymer ?
#
loop_
_entity_poly.entity_id
_entity_poly.type
_entity_poly.pdbx_seq_one_letter_code
_entity_poly.pdbx_strand_id
1 'polypeptide(L)'
;MASKSGTLHVGMTNNIKRRVLEHKNHLAPGFTDKYSIDRLLYVENFANPASAINREKQIKAWRREKKVKLIDSQNPAWNDLSEGWYD
;
A
#
# COMPACT_ATOMS: atom_id res chain seq x y z
N MET A 1 0.80 1.21 -0.53
CA MET A 1 1.59 1.93 0.49
C MET A 1 2.57 2.87 -0.18
N ALA A 2 3.09 3.86 0.55
CA ALA A 2 4.00 4.84 -0.03
C ALA A 2 5.05 5.33 0.97
N SER A 3 6.17 5.81 0.45
CA SER A 3 7.15 6.58 1.22
C SER A 3 6.71 8.05 1.38
N LYS A 4 7.36 8.79 2.28
CA LYS A 4 7.19 10.25 2.40
C LYS A 4 7.51 11.00 1.10
N SER A 5 8.50 10.53 0.34
CA SER A 5 8.90 11.07 -0.97
C SER A 5 7.96 10.71 -2.12
N GLY A 6 6.91 9.92 -1.87
CA GLY A 6 5.89 9.58 -2.87
C GLY A 6 6.22 8.34 -3.72
N THR A 7 7.23 7.55 -3.37
CA THR A 7 7.47 6.24 -3.98
C THR A 7 6.31 5.31 -3.63
N LEU A 8 5.66 4.73 -4.63
CA LEU A 8 4.48 3.89 -4.44
C LEU A 8 4.84 2.41 -4.49
N HIS A 9 4.26 1.63 -3.58
CA HIS A 9 4.28 0.18 -3.59
C HIS A 9 2.85 -0.37 -3.64
N VAL A 10 2.65 -1.35 -4.53
CA VAL A 10 1.39 -2.08 -4.70
C VAL A 10 1.65 -3.54 -4.36
N GLY A 11 0.87 -4.06 -3.43
CA GLY A 11 0.97 -5.43 -2.93
C GLY A 11 -0.39 -5.97 -2.53
N MET A 12 -0.49 -7.29 -2.41
CA MET A 12 -1.60 -7.97 -1.75
C MET A 12 -1.14 -8.71 -0.48
N THR A 13 -2.07 -8.93 0.44
CA THR A 13 -1.85 -9.68 1.68
C THR A 13 -3.16 -10.27 2.16
N ASN A 14 -3.10 -11.40 2.87
CA ASN A 14 -4.24 -11.94 3.61
C ASN A 14 -4.35 -11.36 5.02
N ASN A 15 -3.35 -10.59 5.48
CA ASN A 15 -3.34 -9.92 6.76
C ASN A 15 -2.75 -8.52 6.60
N ILE A 16 -3.62 -7.50 6.60
CA ILE A 16 -3.22 -6.10 6.40
C ILE A 16 -2.45 -5.54 7.60
N LYS A 17 -2.86 -5.87 8.83
CA LYS A 17 -2.16 -5.43 10.05
C LYS A 17 -0.72 -5.96 10.07
N ARG A 18 -0.51 -7.26 9.83
CA ARG A 18 0.84 -7.82 9.77
C ARG A 18 1.70 -7.15 8.70
N ARG A 19 1.16 -6.97 7.48
CA ARG A 19 1.89 -6.34 6.37
C ARG A 19 2.30 -4.91 6.68
N VAL A 20 1.39 -4.11 7.25
CA VAL A 20 1.71 -2.72 7.60
C VAL A 20 2.77 -2.68 8.70
N LEU A 21 2.67 -3.54 9.72
CA LEU A 21 3.69 -3.67 10.76
C LEU A 21 5.07 -4.00 10.19
N GLU A 22 5.15 -4.98 9.28
CA GLU A 22 6.39 -5.37 8.59
C GLU A 22 7.04 -4.18 7.87
N HIS A 23 6.23 -3.35 7.21
CA HIS A 23 6.73 -2.19 6.47
C HIS A 23 7.13 -1.03 7.38
N LYS A 24 6.34 -0.72 8.41
CA LYS A 24 6.67 0.33 9.39
C LYS A 24 7.94 0.02 10.17
N ASN A 25 8.21 -1.25 10.43
CA ASN A 25 9.39 -1.70 11.17
C ASN A 25 10.52 -2.20 10.28
N HIS A 26 10.42 -2.03 8.95
CA HIS A 26 11.48 -2.41 8.01
C HIS A 26 11.93 -3.89 8.11
N LEU A 27 10.99 -4.80 8.39
CA LEU A 27 11.29 -6.21 8.71
C LEU A 27 11.66 -7.07 7.49
N ALA A 28 11.49 -6.55 6.28
CA ALA A 28 11.80 -7.25 5.03
C ALA A 28 12.80 -6.43 4.21
N PRO A 29 14.04 -6.91 4.04
CA PRO A 29 15.04 -6.21 3.24
C PRO A 29 14.63 -6.15 1.77
N GLY A 30 14.97 -5.06 1.08
CA GLY A 30 14.74 -4.90 -0.35
C GLY A 30 14.18 -3.54 -0.72
N PHE A 31 13.38 -3.48 -1.78
CA PHE A 31 12.86 -2.22 -2.34
C PHE A 31 12.06 -1.40 -1.31
N THR A 32 11.20 -2.06 -0.54
CA THR A 32 10.30 -1.39 0.40
C THR A 32 11.04 -0.80 1.59
N ASP A 33 12.08 -1.49 2.06
CA ASP A 33 13.00 -1.02 3.08
C ASP A 33 13.87 0.14 2.56
N LYS A 34 14.52 -0.04 1.41
CA LYS A 34 15.39 0.97 0.76
C LYS A 34 14.72 2.33 0.56
N TYR A 35 13.43 2.34 0.25
CA TYR A 35 12.69 3.58 -0.03
C TYR A 35 11.79 4.02 1.11
N SER A 36 11.87 3.40 2.30
CA SER A 36 11.03 3.72 3.47
C SER A 36 9.55 3.77 3.12
N ILE A 37 9.04 2.66 2.58
CA ILE A 37 7.63 2.54 2.19
C ILE A 37 6.84 2.03 3.39
N ASP A 38 6.36 2.95 4.22
CA ASP A 38 5.85 2.73 5.58
C ASP A 38 4.45 3.31 5.84
N ARG A 39 3.84 4.02 4.87
CA ARG A 39 2.49 4.61 5.00
C ARG A 39 1.42 3.85 4.22
N LEU A 40 0.32 3.50 4.88
CA LEU A 40 -0.84 2.90 4.25
C LEU A 40 -1.74 3.99 3.68
N LEU A 41 -1.69 4.23 2.37
CA LEU A 41 -2.51 5.28 1.75
C LEU A 41 -3.83 4.78 1.14
N TYR A 42 -3.92 3.50 0.84
CA TYR A 42 -5.05 2.90 0.13
C TYR A 42 -5.08 1.38 0.33
N VAL A 43 -6.28 0.82 0.49
CA VAL A 43 -6.54 -0.61 0.66
C VAL A 43 -7.89 -0.99 0.05
N GLU A 44 -7.96 -2.15 -0.60
CA GLU A 44 -9.19 -2.77 -1.13
C GLU A 44 -9.32 -4.17 -0.54
N ASN A 45 -10.52 -4.54 -0.10
CA ASN A 45 -10.82 -5.90 0.40
C ASN A 45 -11.53 -6.72 -0.68
N PHE A 46 -11.17 -7.99 -0.79
CA PHE A 46 -11.76 -8.93 -1.75
C PHE A 46 -12.14 -10.23 -1.05
N ALA A 47 -13.28 -10.80 -1.45
CA ALA A 47 -13.78 -12.06 -0.88
C ALA A 47 -12.95 -13.29 -1.31
N ASN A 48 -12.20 -13.19 -2.41
CA ASN A 48 -11.39 -14.30 -2.91
C ASN A 48 -9.98 -13.82 -3.35
N PRO A 49 -8.94 -14.67 -3.20
CA PRO A 49 -7.58 -14.31 -3.57
C PRO A 49 -7.39 -14.02 -5.06
N ALA A 50 -8.14 -14.70 -5.94
CA ALA A 50 -8.00 -14.52 -7.38
C ALA A 50 -8.36 -13.10 -7.84
N SER A 51 -9.46 -12.54 -7.29
CA SER A 51 -9.86 -11.15 -7.52
C SER A 51 -8.82 -10.17 -6.99
N ALA A 52 -8.27 -10.41 -5.79
CA ALA A 52 -7.21 -9.57 -5.22
C ALA A 52 -5.94 -9.59 -6.09
N ILE A 53 -5.50 -10.76 -6.56
CA ILE A 53 -4.34 -10.92 -7.44
C ILE A 53 -4.57 -10.22 -8.78
N ASN A 54 -5.74 -10.38 -9.38
CA ASN A 54 -6.07 -9.73 -10.65
C ASN A 54 -6.09 -8.21 -10.50
N ARG A 55 -6.66 -7.69 -9.41
CA ARG A 55 -6.65 -6.26 -9.10
C ARG A 55 -5.23 -5.75 -8.89
N GLU A 56 -4.41 -6.47 -8.12
CA GLU A 56 -3.01 -6.11 -7.89
C GLU A 56 -2.23 -6.00 -9.22
N LYS A 57 -2.38 -6.99 -10.11
CA LYS A 57 -1.77 -6.97 -11.46
C LYS A 57 -2.24 -5.77 -12.29
N GLN A 58 -3.54 -5.48 -12.30
CA GLN A 58 -4.08 -4.32 -13.00
C GLN A 58 -3.45 -3.01 -12.48
N ILE A 59 -3.44 -2.80 -11.16
CA ILE A 59 -2.89 -1.59 -10.57
C ILE A 59 -1.39 -1.52 -10.85
N LYS A 60 -0.63 -2.61 -10.72
CA LYS A 60 0.81 -2.64 -11.03
C LYS A 60 1.09 -2.14 -12.45
N ALA A 61 0.29 -2.57 -13.43
CA ALA A 61 0.41 -2.16 -14.83
C ALA A 61 0.00 -0.70 -15.13
N TRP A 62 -0.66 -0.01 -14.20
CA TRP A 62 -1.04 1.38 -14.41
C TRP A 62 0.15 2.34 -14.37
N ARG A 63 0.03 3.41 -15.15
CA ARG A 63 0.89 4.59 -15.00
C ARG A 63 0.69 5.24 -13.63
N ARG A 64 1.68 6.04 -13.22
CA ARG A 64 1.70 6.67 -11.90
C ARG A 64 0.49 7.59 -11.68
N GLU A 65 0.10 8.35 -12.69
CA GLU A 65 -0.99 9.34 -12.58
C GLU A 65 -2.32 8.66 -12.24
N LYS A 66 -2.57 7.48 -12.81
CA LYS A 66 -3.79 6.71 -12.52
C LYS A 66 -3.77 6.10 -11.11
N LYS A 67 -2.59 5.68 -10.62
CA LYS A 67 -2.42 5.22 -9.22
C LYS A 67 -2.67 6.35 -8.23
N VAL A 68 -2.14 7.54 -8.52
CA VAL A 68 -2.34 8.75 -7.71
C VAL A 68 -3.82 9.13 -7.66
N LYS A 69 -4.50 9.21 -8.82
CA LYS A 69 -5.95 9.48 -8.87
C LYS A 69 -6.79 8.47 -8.07
N LEU A 70 -6.40 7.20 -8.06
CA LEU A 70 -7.06 6.18 -7.24
C LEU A 70 -6.95 6.51 -5.74
N ILE A 71 -5.74 6.84 -5.29
CA ILE A 71 -5.48 7.24 -3.89
C ILE A 71 -6.27 8.52 -3.58
N ASP A 72 -6.15 9.56 -4.40
CA ASP A 72 -6.79 10.87 -4.19
C ASP A 72 -8.32 10.77 -4.08
N SER A 73 -8.94 9.82 -4.81
CA SER A 73 -10.39 9.63 -4.77
C SER A 73 -10.93 9.09 -3.43
N GLN A 74 -10.07 8.54 -2.58
CA GLN A 74 -10.46 7.99 -1.26
C GLN A 74 -9.71 8.66 -0.11
N ASN A 75 -8.50 9.17 -0.36
CA ASN A 75 -7.59 9.72 0.64
C ASN A 75 -6.86 10.94 0.06
N PRO A 76 -7.56 12.05 -0.22
CA PRO A 76 -6.99 13.23 -0.86
C PRO A 76 -5.91 13.92 -0.02
N ALA A 77 -5.96 13.76 1.31
CA ALA A 77 -4.95 14.29 2.22
C ALA A 77 -3.68 13.42 2.31
N TRP A 78 -3.68 12.24 1.70
CA TRP A 78 -2.57 11.27 1.78
C TRP A 78 -2.21 10.90 3.22
N ASN A 79 -3.24 10.83 4.09
CA ASN A 79 -3.07 10.43 5.47
C ASN A 79 -2.65 8.96 5.52
N ASP A 80 -1.85 8.60 6.52
CA ASP A 80 -1.59 7.21 6.80
C ASP A 80 -2.83 6.58 7.45
N LEU A 81 -3.53 5.73 6.70
CA LEU A 81 -4.73 5.04 7.16
C LEU A 81 -4.46 4.03 8.28
N SER A 82 -3.19 3.77 8.58
CA SER A 82 -2.75 2.90 9.67
C SER A 82 -2.21 3.64 10.90
N GLU A 83 -2.33 4.96 10.93
CA GLU A 83 -2.04 5.75 12.12
C GLU A 83 -2.89 5.24 13.30
N GLY A 84 -2.26 5.02 14.45
CA GLY A 84 -2.91 4.50 15.66
C GLY A 84 -3.24 3.00 15.68
N TRP A 85 -2.80 2.20 14.69
CA TRP A 85 -3.14 0.76 14.67
C TRP A 85 -2.40 -0.11 15.70
N TYR A 86 -1.27 0.37 16.22
CA TYR A 86 -0.35 -0.40 17.08
C TYR A 86 -0.08 0.28 18.42
N ASP A 87 -0.88 1.29 18.76
CA ASP A 87 -0.86 1.93 20.07
C ASP A 87 -1.59 1.07 21.13
#